data_AF-A0A5J4KZ33-F1
#
_entry.id   AF-A0A5J4KZ33-F1
#
_cell.length_a   1.000
_cell.length_b   1.000
_cell.length_c   1.000
_cell.angle_alpha   90.00
_cell.angle_beta   90.00
_cell.angle_gamma   90.00
#
_symmetry.space_group_name_H-M   'P 1'
#
loop_
_entity.id
_entity.type
_entity.pdbx_description
1 polymer ?
#
loop_
_entity_poly.entity_id
_entity_poly.type
_entity_poly.pdbx_seq_one_letter_code
_entity_poly.pdbx_strand_id
1 'polypeptide(L)'
;MFRVNRATRTREVHGATAVAKQFSGRAREAQVALIDGAIGAVVAPLGHLGLVFKITITHNKIAEINVIIDPEQLSQLELAILEE
;
A
#
# COMPACT_ATOMS: atom_id res chain seq x y z
N MET A 1 -16.68 23.18 22.16
CA MET A 1 -16.37 22.98 20.73
C MET A 1 -15.45 21.78 20.62
N PHE A 2 -15.98 20.59 20.32
CA PHE A 2 -15.21 19.35 20.29
C PHE A 2 -14.33 19.32 19.03
N ARG A 3 -13.01 19.45 19.21
CA ARG A 3 -12.02 19.23 18.16
C ARG A 3 -11.68 17.75 18.14
N VAL A 4 -12.19 17.02 17.14
CA VAL A 4 -11.69 15.68 16.86
C VAL A 4 -10.32 15.85 16.21
N ASN A 5 -9.26 15.70 17.01
CA ASN A 5 -7.96 15.37 16.48
C ASN A 5 -8.07 13.91 16.00
N ARG A 6 -8.21 13.69 14.69
CA ARG A 6 -8.08 12.35 14.13
C ARG A 6 -6.61 11.96 14.25
N ALA A 7 -6.23 11.43 15.41
CA ALA A 7 -5.02 10.63 15.52
C ALA A 7 -5.13 9.55 14.44
N THR A 8 -4.23 9.58 13.45
CA THR A 8 -4.05 8.48 12.52
C THR A 8 -3.75 7.25 13.37
N ARG A 9 -4.74 6.37 13.50
CA ARG A 9 -4.57 5.11 14.20
C ARG A 9 -3.76 4.22 13.26
N THR A 10 -2.43 4.31 13.32
CA THR A 10 -1.54 3.38 12.62
C THR A 10 -1.91 1.99 13.11
N ARG A 11 -2.58 1.24 12.25
CA ARG A 11 -3.10 -0.08 12.60
C ARG A 11 -2.10 -1.09 12.07
N GLU A 12 -1.04 -1.27 12.83
CA GLU A 12 0.00 -2.26 12.53
C GLU A 12 -0.57 -3.67 12.74
N VAL A 13 -0.29 -4.55 11.78
CA VAL A 13 -0.70 -5.96 11.82
C VAL A 13 0.55 -6.80 11.72
N HIS A 14 0.80 -7.63 12.72
CA HIS A 14 1.97 -8.50 12.77
C HIS A 14 1.60 -9.96 12.49
N GLY A 15 2.52 -10.69 11.86
CA GLY A 15 2.40 -12.12 11.57
C GLY A 15 1.82 -12.42 10.19
N ALA A 16 2.48 -13.34 9.47
CA ALA A 16 2.19 -13.64 8.07
C ALA A 16 0.72 -13.97 7.79
N THR A 17 0.07 -14.76 8.65
CA THR A 17 -1.36 -15.13 8.49
C THR A 17 -2.30 -13.94 8.68
N ALA A 18 -2.01 -13.06 9.64
CA ALA A 18 -2.85 -11.90 9.92
C ALA A 18 -2.72 -10.85 8.80
N VAL A 19 -1.50 -10.65 8.31
CA VAL A 19 -1.22 -9.83 7.12
C VAL A 19 -1.95 -10.42 5.92
N ALA A 20 -1.75 -11.70 5.58
CA ALA A 20 -2.39 -12.35 4.43
C ALA A 20 -3.93 -12.24 4.44
N LYS A 21 -4.56 -12.36 5.62
CA LYS A 21 -6.02 -12.18 5.76
C LYS A 21 -6.51 -10.76 5.43
N GLN A 22 -5.68 -9.73 5.58
CA GLN A 22 -6.06 -8.36 5.21
C GLN A 22 -6.14 -8.17 3.69
N PHE A 23 -5.29 -8.87 2.94
CA PHE A 23 -5.16 -8.70 1.49
C PHE A 23 -5.95 -9.74 0.69
N SER A 24 -6.20 -10.92 1.25
CA SER A 24 -6.97 -11.98 0.60
C SER A 24 -8.36 -11.50 0.18
N GLY A 25 -8.59 -11.43 -1.13
CA GLY A 25 -9.85 -11.01 -1.75
C GLY A 25 -10.12 -9.50 -1.80
N ARG A 26 -9.28 -8.65 -1.20
CA ARG A 26 -9.48 -7.18 -1.14
C ARG A 26 -8.56 -6.39 -2.08
N ALA A 27 -7.49 -7.00 -2.56
CA ALA A 27 -6.56 -6.38 -3.51
C ALA A 27 -6.90 -6.68 -4.99
N ARG A 28 -8.17 -6.94 -5.32
CA ARG A 28 -8.57 -7.38 -6.68
C ARG A 28 -8.27 -6.31 -7.75
N GLU A 29 -8.38 -5.04 -7.39
CA GLU A 29 -8.10 -3.91 -8.28
C GLU A 29 -6.65 -3.42 -8.17
N ALA A 30 -5.79 -4.15 -7.46
CA ALA A 30 -4.39 -3.78 -7.33
C ALA A 30 -3.60 -4.16 -8.58
N GLN A 31 -2.88 -3.22 -9.14
CA GLN A 31 -1.95 -3.41 -10.25
C GLN A 31 -0.53 -3.44 -9.71
N VAL A 32 0.31 -4.34 -10.21
CA VAL A 32 1.72 -4.41 -9.81
C VAL A 32 2.46 -3.23 -10.44
N ALA A 33 3.33 -2.60 -9.67
CA ALA A 33 4.11 -1.44 -10.10
C ALA A 33 5.47 -1.39 -9.41
N LEU A 34 6.39 -0.64 -10.01
CA LEU A 34 7.56 -0.10 -9.32
C LEU A 34 7.16 1.22 -8.65
N ILE A 35 7.50 1.35 -7.38
CA ILE A 35 7.31 2.54 -6.55
C ILE A 35 8.69 2.95 -6.07
N ASP A 36 9.20 4.09 -6.54
CA ASP A 36 10.57 4.56 -6.32
C ASP A 36 11.62 3.48 -6.64
N GLY A 37 11.39 2.72 -7.71
CA GLY A 37 12.26 1.61 -8.14
C GLY A 37 12.12 0.30 -7.34
N ALA A 38 11.28 0.24 -6.30
CA ALA A 38 11.00 -0.98 -5.55
C ALA A 38 9.66 -1.62 -5.97
N ILE A 39 9.57 -2.95 -5.95
CA ILE A 39 8.32 -3.65 -6.27
C ILE A 39 7.24 -3.31 -5.24
N GLY A 40 6.03 -3.04 -5.73
CA GLY A 40 4.82 -3.01 -4.92
C GLY A 40 3.58 -3.06 -5.78
N ALA A 41 2.50 -2.48 -5.26
CA ALA A 41 1.23 -2.46 -5.96
C ALA A 41 0.48 -1.15 -5.73
N VAL A 42 -0.31 -0.74 -6.72
CA VAL A 42 -1.14 0.46 -6.67
C VAL A 42 -2.60 0.10 -6.85
N VAL A 43 -3.50 0.85 -6.22
CA VAL A 43 -4.93 0.75 -6.50
C VAL A 43 -5.41 2.12 -6.97
N ALA A 44 -5.90 2.16 -8.19
CA ALA A 44 -6.36 3.39 -8.84
C ALA A 44 -7.84 3.27 -9.25
N PRO A 45 -8.79 3.32 -8.29
CA PRO A 45 -10.20 3.28 -8.64
C PRO A 45 -10.54 4.45 -9.57
N LEU A 46 -11.26 4.17 -10.65
CA LEU A 46 -11.62 5.14 -11.68
C LEU A 46 -10.41 5.85 -12.34
N GLY A 47 -9.22 5.25 -12.29
CA GLY A 47 -7.99 5.81 -12.87
C GLY A 47 -7.28 6.84 -11.98
N HIS A 48 -7.73 7.04 -10.74
CA HIS A 48 -7.09 7.94 -9.78
C HIS A 48 -6.38 7.14 -8.70
N LEU A 49 -5.09 7.41 -8.49
CA LEU A 49 -4.29 6.75 -7.46
C LEU A 49 -4.89 6.99 -6.07
N GLY A 50 -5.49 5.96 -5.48
CA GLY A 50 -6.13 6.02 -4.18
C GLY A 50 -5.26 5.47 -3.05
N LEU A 51 -4.42 4.48 -3.35
CA LEU A 51 -3.49 3.91 -2.39
C LEU A 51 -2.30 3.19 -3.06
N VAL A 52 -1.21 3.09 -2.31
CA VAL A 52 0.01 2.38 -2.69
C VAL A 52 0.41 1.39 -1.61
N PHE A 53 0.82 0.20 -2.02
CA PHE A 53 1.42 -0.83 -1.20
C PHE A 53 2.92 -0.89 -1.50
N LYS A 54 3.76 -0.41 -0.57
CA LYS A 54 5.20 -0.64 -0.64
C LYS A 54 5.50 -2.00 -0.01
N ILE A 55 6.20 -2.86 -0.74
CA ILE A 55 6.52 -4.21 -0.30
C ILE A 55 8.01 -4.29 -0.02
N THR A 56 8.36 -4.67 1.20
CA THR A 56 9.76 -4.94 1.56
C THR A 56 9.99 -6.44 1.48
N ILE A 57 10.90 -6.86 0.61
CA ILE A 57 11.29 -8.27 0.45
C ILE A 57 12.65 -8.48 1.11
N THR A 58 12.76 -9.47 1.99
CA THR A 58 14.02 -9.86 2.63
C THR A 58 14.08 -11.39 2.68
N HIS A 59 15.24 -11.97 2.35
CA HIS A 59 15.43 -13.44 2.31
C HIS A 59 14.35 -14.16 1.49
N ASN A 60 13.99 -13.60 0.32
CA ASN A 60 12.99 -14.16 -0.59
C ASN A 60 11.56 -14.28 0.01
N LYS A 61 11.25 -13.48 1.04
CA LYS A 61 9.93 -13.40 1.69
C LYS A 61 9.50 -11.95 1.85
N ILE A 62 8.19 -11.72 1.86
CA ILE A 62 7.62 -10.41 2.21
C ILE A 62 7.86 -10.19 3.71
N ALA A 63 8.71 -9.23 4.04
CA ALA A 63 9.02 -8.83 5.41
C ALA A 63 8.05 -7.76 5.93
N GLU A 64 7.58 -6.88 5.05
CA GLU A 64 6.68 -5.77 5.39
C GLU A 64 5.79 -5.38 4.21
N ILE A 65 4.59 -4.90 4.53
CA ILE A 65 3.72 -4.21 3.58
C ILE A 65 3.31 -2.88 4.23
N ASN A 66 3.78 -1.77 3.67
CA ASN A 66 3.40 -0.43 4.09
C ASN A 66 2.30 0.11 3.17
N VAL A 67 1.23 0.65 3.75
CA VAL A 67 0.08 1.19 3.01
C VAL A 67 0.09 2.71 3.10
N ILE A 68 0.19 3.36 1.94
CA ILE A 68 0.16 4.82 1.82
C ILE A 68 -1.17 5.23 1.18
N ILE A 69 -1.93 6.05 1.89
CA ILE A 69 -3.24 6.60 1.44
C ILE A 69 -3.29 8.12 1.48
N ASP A 70 -2.23 8.75 1.99
CA ASP A 70 -2.16 10.19 2.15
C ASP A 70 -1.84 10.85 0.80
N PRO A 71 -2.71 11.74 0.28
CA PRO A 71 -2.57 12.27 -1.08
C PRO A 71 -1.31 13.11 -1.27
N GLU A 72 -0.83 13.81 -0.23
CA GLU A 72 0.43 14.54 -0.29
C GLU A 72 1.60 13.57 -0.48
N GLN A 73 1.70 12.50 0.34
CA GLN A 73 2.72 11.47 0.15
C GLN A 73 2.62 10.75 -1.19
N LEU A 74 1.40 10.43 -1.65
CA LEU A 74 1.19 9.76 -2.94
C LEU A 74 1.69 10.60 -4.11
N SER A 75 1.53 11.93 -4.05
CA SER A 75 1.99 12.84 -5.11
C SER A 75 3.51 12.91 -5.26
N GLN A 76 4.26 12.45 -4.26
CA GLN A 76 5.72 12.47 -4.26
C GLN A 76 6.35 11.16 -4.76
N LEU A 77 5.55 10.12 -5.00
CA LEU A 77 6.05 8.81 -5.41
C LEU A 77 6.30 8.76 -6.92
N GLU A 78 7.41 8.15 -7.32
CA GLU A 78 7.64 7.77 -8.71
C GLU A 78 7.03 6.40 -8.97
N LEU A 79 6.14 6.31 -9.95
CA LEU A 79 5.39 5.09 -10.26
C LEU A 79 5.62 4.64 -11.70
N ALA A 80 5.93 3.36 -11.87
CA ALA A 80 5.92 2.69 -13.18
C ALA A 80 5.07 1.42 -13.09
N ILE A 81 3.96 1.39 -13.82
CA ILE A 81 3.10 0.20 -13.87
C ILE A 81 3.85 -0.91 -14.60
N LEU A 82 3.86 -2.11 -14.01
CA LEU A 82 4.42 -3.29 -14.66
C LEU A 82 3.30 -3.93 -15.48
N GLU A 83 3.42 -3.83 -16.80
CA GLU A 83 2.60 -4.59 -17.74
C GLU A 83 3.12 -6.04 -17.77
N GLU A 84 2.21 -7.02 -17.81
CA GLU A 84 2.56 -8.44 -17.94
C GLU A 84 3.21 -8.78 -19.28
#